data_AF-A0A9P7BDY0-F1
#
_entry.id   AF-A0A9P7BDY0-F1
#
_cell.length_a   1.000
_cell.length_b   1.000
_cell.length_c   1.000
_cell.angle_alpha   90.00
_cell.angle_beta   90.00
_cell.angle_gamma   90.00
#
_symmetry.space_group_name_H-M   'P 1'
#
loop_
_entity.id
_entity.type
_entity.pdbx_description
1 polymer ?
#
loop_
_entity_poly.entity_id
_entity_poly.type
_entity_poly.pdbx_seq_one_letter_code
_entity_poly.pdbx_strand_id
1 'polypeptide(L)'
;MRYIKMKQWISEITEERFEEISGMEEPYWTKDYISGIRLFVSDVTNESQLIENQLQTIKRFNDKCYKPMLSQLKQIESLVQVYGLMQTRNIDNQLTDLLVRCQRLLHENKLFHEDFMKEVSPLYNRYYDSLNKLRSLSPSLLKIENDSEIDIASWITYPYMLDSQISINSRNEMIQYVQYVKDNINMIQQYKLLGNKRYFHGNELINVIRGKYPLVDTSQFNSNRLGQDMIEMGLIEEYSSRRLYMSKAQLTYDIERDYIWLERREEVMTHGSSNNKEEDFLSQYIIVEENKINLEVVYCKNCSYYDQNMKPGIITTMKRIQDTFSRIITEQLFKDITLKPEEGFEIQRKVVYGCGYYIRDNGVPIIRNNVQFLFGQITYNDITDIVESIDLIMKQCCKKGTFNQSLDIWHGEINLMKASKLKIMILTKFYHENKKDMRNSVVIQQLIDETDNTTIYHPRDWSDLIKLWLNELPGGILLYDTSIEQIVVSQSYKEIFSVIVKNLREDATMESIARMLDIDSGGQIMIQSLIRDYNRNSLSMKQLAAKICQLIMNWDCDQHVMQTVRTSSELDFIPLPYKTTPRI
;
A
#
# COMPACT_ATOMS: atom_id res chain seq x y z
N MET A 1 33.11 25.55 -35.66
CA MET A 1 33.37 25.02 -34.29
C MET A 1 32.29 25.39 -33.26
N ARG A 2 31.85 26.66 -33.13
CA ARG A 2 30.78 27.05 -32.18
C ARG A 2 29.39 26.47 -32.50
N TYR A 3 29.05 26.33 -33.78
CA TYR A 3 27.79 25.72 -34.23
C TYR A 3 27.65 24.23 -33.86
N ILE A 4 28.75 23.47 -33.95
CA ILE A 4 28.79 22.04 -33.58
C ILE A 4 28.60 21.88 -32.07
N LYS A 5 29.30 22.69 -31.25
CA LYS A 5 29.11 22.70 -29.78
C LYS A 5 27.69 23.07 -29.35
N MET A 6 27.02 23.95 -30.09
CA MET A 6 25.65 24.36 -29.79
C MET A 6 24.63 23.27 -30.18
N LYS A 7 24.87 22.54 -31.27
CA LYS A 7 24.07 21.39 -31.69
C LYS A 7 24.19 20.22 -30.71
N GLN A 8 25.42 19.95 -30.25
CA GLN A 8 25.74 18.93 -29.24
C GLN A 8 25.12 19.28 -27.87
N TRP A 9 25.14 20.56 -27.50
CA TRP A 9 24.47 21.05 -26.28
C TRP A 9 22.93 20.97 -26.34
N ILE A 10 22.33 21.13 -27.53
CA ILE A 10 20.86 20.98 -27.72
C ILE A 10 20.45 19.50 -27.69
N SER A 11 21.26 18.57 -28.23
CA SER A 11 21.00 17.12 -28.13
C SER A 11 21.18 16.62 -26.69
N GLU A 12 22.20 17.09 -25.96
CA GLU A 12 22.43 16.75 -24.55
C GLU A 12 21.28 17.24 -23.63
N ILE A 13 20.60 18.35 -23.96
CA ILE A 13 19.43 18.85 -23.21
C ILE A 13 18.17 18.00 -23.46
N THR A 14 18.10 17.29 -24.59
CA THR A 14 16.87 16.60 -25.03
C THR A 14 16.87 15.10 -24.76
N GLU A 15 18.04 14.46 -24.59
CA GLU A 15 18.14 13.01 -24.41
C GLU A 15 18.33 12.54 -22.95
N GLU A 16 18.77 13.38 -22.01
CA GLU A 16 19.36 12.88 -20.76
C GLU A 16 18.38 12.51 -19.62
N ARG A 17 17.06 12.33 -19.84
CA ARG A 17 16.17 12.03 -18.67
C ARG A 17 14.81 11.35 -18.83
N PHE A 18 14.50 10.63 -19.92
CA PHE A 18 13.11 10.16 -20.09
C PHE A 18 12.89 8.72 -20.56
N GLU A 19 13.89 7.85 -20.54
CA GLU A 19 13.70 6.43 -20.85
C GLU A 19 14.14 5.53 -19.69
N GLU A 20 13.26 5.38 -18.70
CA GLU A 20 13.18 4.15 -17.92
C GLU A 20 11.83 4.10 -17.19
N ILE A 21 11.29 2.88 -17.06
CA ILE A 21 10.07 2.52 -16.32
C ILE A 21 8.75 2.60 -17.13
N SER A 22 8.53 1.59 -17.98
CA SER A 22 7.18 1.12 -18.28
C SER A 22 6.99 -0.26 -17.65
N GLY A 23 6.19 -0.34 -16.57
CA GLY A 23 5.85 -1.63 -15.95
C GLY A 23 5.31 -1.62 -14.53
N MET A 24 4.87 -0.50 -13.95
CA MET A 24 4.23 -0.52 -12.63
C MET A 24 2.92 0.27 -12.62
N GLU A 25 1.88 -0.39 -12.13
CA GLU A 25 0.57 0.17 -11.79
C GLU A 25 0.72 1.26 -10.71
N GLU A 26 -0.11 2.31 -10.81
CA GLU A 26 -0.23 3.57 -10.05
C GLU A 26 0.78 3.89 -8.90
N PRO A 27 1.43 5.09 -8.89
CA PRO A 27 2.56 5.39 -8.00
C PRO A 27 2.24 5.71 -6.53
N TYR A 28 0.97 5.87 -6.13
CA TYR A 28 0.58 6.40 -4.80
C TYR A 28 0.00 5.38 -3.83
N TRP A 29 -0.14 4.12 -4.25
CA TRP A 29 -0.94 3.15 -3.51
C TRP A 29 -0.06 2.02 -2.97
N THR A 30 0.35 2.14 -1.71
CA THR A 30 1.09 1.10 -0.98
C THR A 30 0.22 0.40 0.06
N LYS A 31 0.69 -0.78 0.50
CA LYS A 31 0.05 -1.60 1.56
C LYS A 31 -0.04 -0.90 2.92
N ASP A 32 0.78 0.11 3.18
CA ASP A 32 0.75 0.90 4.39
C ASP A 32 0.61 2.39 4.09
N TYR A 33 -0.32 3.05 4.78
CA TYR A 33 -0.63 4.47 4.59
C TYR A 33 0.59 5.38 4.80
N ILE A 34 1.50 4.96 5.68
CA ILE A 34 2.74 5.70 5.95
C ILE A 34 3.61 5.76 4.69
N SER A 35 3.84 4.63 4.02
CA SER A 35 4.63 4.65 2.78
C SER A 35 3.87 5.32 1.65
N GLY A 36 2.53 5.20 1.60
CA GLY A 36 1.71 5.81 0.57
C GLY A 36 1.81 7.33 0.63
N ILE A 37 1.61 7.90 1.82
CA ILE A 37 1.82 9.34 2.07
C ILE A 37 3.24 9.76 1.70
N ARG A 38 4.26 8.98 2.05
CA ARG A 38 5.66 9.31 1.71
C ARG A 38 5.90 9.32 0.21
N LEU A 39 5.39 8.33 -0.53
CA LEU A 39 5.51 8.27 -1.98
C LEU A 39 4.75 9.42 -2.64
N PHE A 40 3.52 9.70 -2.19
CA PHE A 40 2.75 10.83 -2.69
C PHE A 40 3.49 12.16 -2.48
N VAL A 41 4.01 12.40 -1.27
CA VAL A 41 4.85 13.57 -0.96
C VAL A 41 6.09 13.63 -1.85
N SER A 42 6.76 12.49 -2.05
CA SER A 42 7.94 12.38 -2.90
C SER A 42 7.62 12.80 -4.34
N ASP A 43 6.52 12.33 -4.90
CA ASP A 43 6.17 12.67 -6.28
C ASP A 43 5.77 14.13 -6.45
N VAL A 44 4.95 14.68 -5.55
CA VAL A 44 4.63 16.12 -5.59
C VAL A 44 5.92 16.96 -5.50
N THR A 45 6.89 16.51 -4.72
CA THR A 45 8.23 17.12 -4.63
C THR A 45 9.01 16.98 -5.94
N ASN A 46 9.01 15.78 -6.54
CA ASN A 46 9.68 15.52 -7.82
C ASN A 46 9.07 16.34 -8.95
N GLU A 47 7.75 16.45 -9.03
CA GLU A 47 7.06 17.30 -10.00
C GLU A 47 7.43 18.78 -9.83
N SER A 48 7.52 19.27 -8.58
CA SER A 48 8.02 20.61 -8.29
C SER A 48 9.45 20.81 -8.81
N GLN A 49 10.32 19.82 -8.61
CA GLN A 49 11.69 19.85 -9.09
C GLN A 49 11.77 19.86 -10.62
N LEU A 50 10.90 19.12 -11.31
CA LEU A 50 10.81 19.13 -12.77
C LEU A 50 10.40 20.52 -13.30
N ILE A 51 9.40 21.15 -12.69
CA ILE A 51 8.96 22.51 -13.06
C ILE A 51 10.09 23.52 -12.82
N GLU A 52 10.81 23.42 -11.69
CA GLU A 52 11.97 24.26 -11.39
C GLU A 52 13.10 24.11 -12.41
N ASN A 53 13.40 22.87 -12.81
CA ASN A 53 14.44 22.60 -13.81
C ASN A 53 14.07 23.22 -15.17
N GLN A 54 12.80 23.13 -15.58
CA GLN A 54 12.33 23.76 -16.81
C GLN A 54 12.41 25.30 -16.73
N LEU A 55 12.01 25.88 -15.60
CA LEU A 55 12.15 27.32 -15.34
C LEU A 55 13.61 27.77 -15.45
N GLN A 56 14.54 27.03 -14.83
CA GLN A 56 15.96 27.31 -14.90
C GLN A 56 16.51 27.19 -16.32
N THR A 57 16.04 26.22 -17.09
CA THR A 57 16.47 26.00 -18.48
C THR A 57 16.08 27.19 -19.36
N ILE A 58 14.82 27.64 -19.29
CA ILE A 58 14.33 28.81 -20.05
C ILE A 58 15.10 30.07 -19.61
N LYS A 59 15.32 30.25 -18.30
CA LYS A 59 16.06 31.41 -17.77
C LYS A 59 17.51 31.42 -18.23
N ARG A 60 18.22 30.29 -18.14
CA ARG A 60 19.60 30.14 -18.60
C ARG A 60 19.72 30.43 -20.10
N PHE A 61 18.81 29.89 -20.91
CA PHE A 61 18.77 30.19 -22.34
C PHE A 61 18.59 31.69 -22.60
N ASN A 62 17.62 32.33 -21.94
CA ASN A 62 17.37 33.76 -22.11
C ASN A 62 18.59 34.61 -21.73
N ASP A 63 19.15 34.36 -20.54
CA ASP A 63 20.20 35.20 -19.97
C ASP A 63 21.59 34.94 -20.56
N LYS A 64 21.91 33.69 -20.91
CA LYS A 64 23.25 33.30 -21.39
C LYS A 64 23.36 33.18 -22.91
N CYS A 65 22.24 32.99 -23.61
CA CYS A 65 22.26 32.78 -25.06
C CYS A 65 21.54 33.92 -25.78
N TYR A 66 20.24 34.08 -25.54
CA TYR A 66 19.40 34.97 -26.35
C TYR A 66 19.74 36.46 -26.15
N LYS A 67 19.74 36.98 -24.92
CA LYS A 67 20.09 38.38 -24.64
C LYS A 67 21.52 38.75 -25.07
N PRO A 68 22.55 37.95 -24.77
CA PRO A 68 23.90 38.23 -25.26
C PRO A 68 23.99 38.24 -26.79
N MET A 69 23.32 37.29 -27.47
CA MET A 69 23.25 37.26 -28.93
C MET A 69 22.63 38.55 -29.49
N LEU A 70 21.47 38.98 -28.96
CA LEU A 70 20.83 40.23 -29.37
C LEU A 70 21.73 41.45 -29.15
N SER A 71 22.42 41.50 -28.00
CA SER A 71 23.34 42.59 -27.67
C SER A 71 24.49 42.68 -28.67
N GLN A 72 25.07 41.53 -29.04
CA GLN A 72 26.13 41.45 -30.05
C GLN A 72 25.63 41.81 -31.45
N LEU A 73 24.45 41.33 -31.86
CA LEU A 73 23.84 41.67 -33.15
C LEU A 73 23.60 43.18 -33.28
N LYS A 74 23.19 43.85 -32.20
CA LYS A 74 23.00 45.31 -32.16
C LYS A 74 24.31 46.09 -32.40
N GLN A 75 25.45 45.53 -31.98
CA GLN A 75 26.76 46.19 -32.11
C GLN A 75 27.36 46.02 -33.52
N ILE A 76 26.86 45.09 -34.32
CA ILE A 76 27.35 44.83 -35.67
C ILE A 76 26.49 45.59 -36.68
N GLU A 77 27.04 46.66 -37.24
CA GLU A 77 26.33 47.58 -38.15
C GLU A 77 25.71 46.87 -39.36
N SER A 78 26.38 45.85 -39.90
CA SER A 78 25.89 45.05 -41.03
C SER A 78 24.73 44.10 -40.69
N LEU A 79 24.38 43.93 -39.41
CA LEU A 79 23.34 43.00 -38.94
C LEU A 79 22.15 43.71 -38.27
N VAL A 80 22.07 45.04 -38.34
CA VAL A 80 20.99 45.85 -37.75
C VAL A 80 19.60 45.44 -38.26
N GLN A 81 19.47 45.06 -39.54
CA GLN A 81 18.20 44.56 -40.09
C GLN A 81 17.79 43.21 -39.48
N VAL A 82 18.75 42.32 -39.25
CA VAL A 82 18.52 41.01 -38.60
C VAL A 82 18.10 41.21 -37.14
N TYR A 83 18.74 42.16 -36.44
CA TYR A 83 18.32 42.57 -35.10
C TYR A 83 16.89 43.11 -35.08
N GLY A 84 16.51 43.98 -36.03
CA GLY A 84 15.14 44.48 -36.16
C GLY A 84 14.12 43.36 -36.41
N LEU A 85 14.44 42.40 -37.29
CA LEU A 85 13.60 41.23 -37.53
C LEU A 85 13.43 40.36 -36.28
N MET A 86 14.49 40.12 -35.52
CA MET A 86 14.41 39.38 -34.25
C MET A 86 13.54 40.09 -33.22
N GLN A 87 13.61 41.43 -33.13
CA GLN A 87 12.73 42.20 -32.25
C GLN A 87 11.26 42.10 -32.66
N THR A 88 10.95 42.15 -33.96
CA THR A 88 9.56 42.02 -34.44
C THR A 88 8.95 40.64 -34.17
N ARG A 89 9.76 39.58 -34.02
CA ARG A 89 9.29 38.23 -33.66
C ARG A 89 8.85 38.10 -32.21
N ASN A 90 9.10 39.12 -31.38
CA ASN A 90 8.60 39.21 -30.01
C ASN A 90 8.98 38.02 -29.10
N ILE A 91 10.18 37.47 -29.30
CA ILE A 91 10.67 36.30 -28.57
C ILE A 91 10.81 36.61 -27.07
N ASP A 92 11.21 37.82 -26.69
CA ASP A 92 11.35 38.24 -25.29
C ASP A 92 10.02 38.12 -24.51
N ASN A 93 8.90 38.56 -25.11
CA ASN A 93 7.60 38.43 -24.46
C ASN A 93 7.13 36.98 -24.41
N GLN A 94 7.42 36.18 -25.45
CA GLN A 94 7.09 34.75 -25.43
C GLN A 94 7.88 33.99 -24.34
N LEU A 95 9.19 34.22 -24.22
CA LEU A 95 10.01 33.63 -23.14
C LEU A 95 9.55 34.11 -21.76
N THR A 96 9.18 35.38 -21.62
CA THR A 96 8.66 35.94 -20.37
C THR A 96 7.34 35.27 -19.98
N ASP A 97 6.41 35.10 -20.93
CA ASP A 97 5.14 34.38 -20.69
C ASP A 97 5.39 32.92 -20.27
N LEU A 98 6.33 32.22 -20.89
CA LEU A 98 6.71 30.86 -20.47
C LEU A 98 7.26 30.82 -19.03
N LEU A 99 8.13 31.78 -18.67
CA LEU A 99 8.64 31.87 -17.30
C LEU A 99 7.53 32.12 -16.29
N VAL A 100 6.60 33.03 -16.58
CA VAL A 100 5.44 33.33 -15.72
C VAL A 100 4.55 32.09 -15.56
N ARG A 101 4.31 31.34 -16.63
CA ARG A 101 3.52 30.09 -16.58
C ARG A 101 4.20 29.02 -15.73
N CYS A 102 5.51 28.79 -15.90
CA CYS A 102 6.27 27.87 -15.03
C CYS A 102 6.20 28.29 -13.56
N GLN A 103 6.38 29.59 -13.27
CA GLN A 103 6.33 30.11 -11.90
C GLN A 103 4.95 29.89 -11.26
N ARG A 104 3.87 30.14 -12.01
CA ARG A 104 2.51 29.91 -11.52
C ARG A 104 2.27 28.43 -11.21
N LEU A 105 2.61 27.52 -12.12
CA LEU A 105 2.49 26.07 -11.88
C LEU A 105 3.27 25.62 -10.64
N LEU A 106 4.51 26.09 -10.51
CA LEU A 106 5.35 25.75 -9.35
C LEU A 106 4.72 26.25 -8.04
N HIS A 107 4.17 27.46 -8.06
CA HIS A 107 3.51 28.04 -6.90
C HIS A 107 2.24 27.26 -6.53
N GLU A 108 1.39 26.93 -7.50
CA GLU A 108 0.18 26.12 -7.29
C GLU A 108 0.52 24.74 -6.70
N ASN A 109 1.53 24.04 -7.26
CA ASN A 109 1.95 22.72 -6.77
C ASN A 109 2.56 22.78 -5.35
N LYS A 110 3.33 23.82 -5.04
CA LYS A 110 3.88 24.04 -3.69
C LYS A 110 2.81 24.37 -2.66
N LEU A 111 1.85 25.23 -3.02
CA LEU A 111 0.72 25.55 -2.15
C LEU A 111 -0.10 24.29 -1.83
N PHE A 112 -0.40 23.47 -2.84
CA PHE A 112 -1.06 22.19 -2.61
C PHE A 112 -0.27 21.29 -1.66
N HIS A 113 1.06 21.17 -1.87
CA HIS A 113 1.91 20.38 -0.98
C HIS A 113 1.86 20.89 0.47
N GLU A 114 1.96 22.20 0.67
CA GLU A 114 1.88 22.83 1.99
C GLU A 114 0.52 22.59 2.66
N ASP A 115 -0.58 22.79 1.94
CA ASP A 115 -1.94 22.56 2.44
C ASP A 115 -2.18 21.09 2.78
N PHE A 116 -1.74 20.17 1.91
CA PHE A 116 -1.78 18.73 2.16
C PHE A 116 -1.02 18.37 3.45
N MET A 117 0.22 18.84 3.59
CA MET A 117 1.04 18.55 4.78
C MET A 117 0.44 19.16 6.04
N LYS A 118 -0.18 20.34 5.95
CA LYS A 118 -0.88 20.98 7.07
C LYS A 118 -2.10 20.18 7.53
N GLU A 119 -2.84 19.56 6.61
CA GLU A 119 -3.99 18.71 6.92
C GLU A 119 -3.55 17.32 7.46
N VAL A 120 -2.54 16.70 6.83
CA VAL A 120 -2.11 15.33 7.13
C VAL A 120 -1.22 15.22 8.37
N SER A 121 -0.30 16.16 8.60
CA SER A 121 0.69 16.02 9.69
C SER A 121 0.06 15.85 11.09
N PRO A 122 -0.97 16.64 11.48
CA PRO A 122 -1.61 16.46 12.78
C PRO A 122 -2.32 15.11 12.92
N LEU A 123 -2.90 14.59 11.84
CA LEU A 123 -3.55 13.29 11.82
C LEU A 123 -2.55 12.15 11.92
N TYR A 124 -1.48 12.24 11.14
CA TYR A 124 -0.37 11.30 11.18
C TYR A 124 0.23 11.21 12.58
N ASN A 125 0.53 12.35 13.22
CA ASN A 125 1.08 12.38 14.57
C ASN A 125 0.13 11.76 15.59
N ARG A 126 -1.17 12.08 15.54
CA ARG A 126 -2.18 11.49 16.43
C ARG A 126 -2.28 9.97 16.27
N TYR A 127 -2.39 9.50 15.03
CA TYR A 127 -2.39 8.07 14.71
C TYR A 127 -1.15 7.39 15.29
N TYR A 128 0.02 8.00 15.06
CA TYR A 128 1.29 7.47 15.50
C TYR A 128 1.44 7.39 17.02
N ASP A 129 1.06 8.45 17.72
CA ASP A 129 1.11 8.52 19.18
C ASP A 129 0.18 7.47 19.80
N SER A 130 -1.05 7.36 19.26
CA SER A 130 -2.00 6.33 19.66
C SER A 130 -1.48 4.92 19.42
N LEU A 131 -0.80 4.70 18.29
CA LEU A 131 -0.21 3.42 17.94
C LEU A 131 0.94 3.04 18.87
N ASN A 132 1.79 4.00 19.25
CA ASN A 132 2.85 3.77 20.23
C ASN A 132 2.29 3.49 21.63
N LYS A 133 1.20 4.17 22.02
CA LYS A 133 0.47 3.86 23.25
C LYS A 133 -0.08 2.44 23.20
N LEU A 134 -0.74 2.04 22.12
CA LEU A 134 -1.25 0.67 21.94
C LEU A 134 -0.13 -0.36 22.06
N ARG A 135 1.01 -0.11 21.39
CA ARG A 135 2.22 -0.94 21.47
C ARG A 135 2.84 -1.02 22.86
N SER A 136 2.62 -0.02 23.71
CA SER A 136 3.08 -0.07 25.10
C SER A 136 2.18 -0.93 25.99
N LEU A 137 0.91 -1.11 25.60
CA LEU A 137 -0.10 -1.92 26.27
C LEU A 137 -0.10 -3.39 25.79
N SER A 138 0.29 -3.61 24.52
CA SER A 138 0.38 -4.93 23.86
C SER A 138 1.31 -5.97 24.52
N PRO A 139 2.49 -5.63 25.10
CA PRO A 139 3.42 -6.62 25.66
C PRO A 139 2.82 -7.41 26.83
N SER A 140 1.79 -6.86 27.49
CA SER A 140 1.04 -7.56 28.53
C SER A 140 -0.03 -8.53 28.01
N LEU A 141 -0.50 -8.37 26.77
CA LEU A 141 -1.65 -9.11 26.21
C LEU A 141 -1.25 -10.17 25.19
N LEU A 142 -0.10 -10.00 24.54
CA LEU A 142 0.54 -11.04 23.72
C LEU A 142 1.35 -12.03 24.56
N LYS A 143 1.23 -11.99 25.90
CA LYS A 143 1.54 -13.14 26.75
C LYS A 143 0.49 -14.22 26.49
N ILE A 144 0.52 -14.81 25.29
CA ILE A 144 0.08 -16.19 25.11
C ILE A 144 0.76 -16.96 26.25
N GLU A 145 -0.01 -17.73 27.00
CA GLU A 145 0.37 -18.52 28.19
C GLU A 145 1.44 -19.60 27.89
N ASN A 146 2.50 -19.24 27.17
CA ASN A 146 3.76 -19.95 27.20
C ASN A 146 4.57 -19.37 28.37
N ASP A 147 4.08 -19.65 29.58
CA ASP A 147 4.78 -19.40 30.86
C ASP A 147 5.93 -20.41 31.09
N SER A 148 6.41 -21.04 30.02
CA SER A 148 7.79 -21.53 30.02
C SER A 148 8.63 -20.38 29.48
N GLU A 149 9.65 -19.97 30.24
CA GLU A 149 10.77 -19.22 29.67
C GLU A 149 10.99 -19.74 28.24
N ILE A 150 10.82 -18.89 27.22
CA ILE A 150 11.27 -19.24 25.87
C ILE A 150 12.79 -19.26 25.98
N ASP A 151 13.27 -20.38 26.48
CA ASP A 151 14.62 -20.82 26.37
C ASP A 151 14.88 -20.86 24.88
N ILE A 152 15.66 -19.89 24.40
CA ILE A 152 16.08 -19.73 23.00
C ILE A 152 16.58 -21.07 22.43
N ALA A 153 16.97 -21.99 23.31
CA ALA A 153 17.53 -23.29 23.02
C ALA A 153 16.63 -24.50 23.34
N SER A 154 15.43 -24.36 23.92
CA SER A 154 14.64 -25.55 24.31
C SER A 154 14.05 -26.29 23.11
N TRP A 155 13.75 -25.57 22.04
CA TRP A 155 13.21 -26.12 20.79
C TRP A 155 14.25 -26.24 19.68
N ILE A 156 15.47 -25.73 19.91
CA ILE A 156 16.59 -25.92 18.98
C ILE A 156 17.23 -27.27 19.26
N THR A 157 17.24 -28.13 18.25
CA THR A 157 17.90 -29.44 18.35
C THR A 157 19.39 -29.25 18.05
N TYR A 158 20.26 -29.73 18.94
CA TYR A 158 21.71 -29.67 18.76
C TYR A 158 22.27 -31.00 18.25
N PRO A 159 23.28 -31.00 17.36
CA PRO A 159 23.97 -29.83 16.81
C PRO A 159 23.09 -29.06 15.82
N TYR A 160 23.11 -27.73 15.91
CA TYR A 160 22.37 -26.83 15.05
C TYR A 160 23.31 -26.23 14.01
N MET A 161 23.04 -26.50 12.74
CA MET A 161 23.85 -26.00 11.62
C MET A 161 23.20 -24.75 11.04
N LEU A 162 23.71 -23.58 11.43
CA LEU A 162 23.23 -22.30 10.92
C LEU A 162 23.73 -22.08 9.48
N ASP A 163 24.97 -22.47 9.20
CA ASP A 163 25.60 -22.45 7.88
C ASP A 163 26.57 -23.63 7.77
N SER A 164 27.02 -23.97 6.55
CA SER A 164 28.12 -24.91 6.31
C SER A 164 29.38 -24.64 7.16
N GLN A 165 29.63 -23.36 7.50
CA GLN A 165 30.76 -22.92 8.31
C GLN A 165 30.41 -22.67 9.79
N ILE A 166 29.11 -22.68 10.15
CA ILE A 166 28.63 -22.34 11.49
C ILE A 166 27.82 -23.51 12.03
N SER A 167 28.52 -24.39 12.76
CA SER A 167 27.90 -25.46 13.53
C SER A 167 27.94 -25.12 15.02
N ILE A 168 26.78 -25.18 15.66
CA ILE A 168 26.59 -24.90 17.08
C ILE A 168 26.24 -26.21 17.76
N ASN A 169 27.14 -26.75 18.56
CA ASN A 169 27.02 -28.11 19.10
C ASN A 169 26.27 -28.16 20.44
N SER A 170 26.08 -27.01 21.09
CA SER A 170 25.43 -26.93 22.38
C SER A 170 24.68 -25.63 22.59
N ARG A 171 23.76 -25.64 23.55
CA ARG A 171 23.08 -24.45 24.06
C ARG A 171 24.04 -23.35 24.51
N ASN A 172 25.12 -23.72 25.21
CA ASN A 172 26.11 -22.74 25.67
C ASN A 172 26.84 -22.08 24.49
N GLU A 173 27.15 -22.84 23.44
CA GLU A 173 27.71 -22.29 22.21
C GLU A 173 26.72 -21.35 21.51
N MET A 174 25.42 -21.66 21.51
CA MET A 174 24.39 -20.77 20.96
C MET A 174 24.34 -19.44 21.71
N ILE A 175 24.33 -19.48 23.06
CA ILE A 175 24.32 -18.28 23.90
C ILE A 175 25.57 -17.44 23.63
N GLN A 176 26.75 -18.07 23.58
CA GLN A 176 28.01 -17.38 23.26
C GLN A 176 28.01 -16.80 21.85
N TYR A 177 27.41 -17.49 20.88
CA TYR A 177 27.28 -17.00 19.51
C TYR A 177 26.38 -15.77 19.45
N VAL A 178 25.18 -15.81 20.03
CA VAL A 178 24.24 -14.68 20.06
C VAL A 178 24.86 -13.49 20.80
N GLN A 179 25.50 -13.74 21.94
CA GLN A 179 26.17 -12.68 22.71
C GLN A 179 27.30 -12.04 21.91
N TYR A 180 28.13 -12.84 21.23
CA TYR A 180 29.15 -12.31 20.33
C TYR A 180 28.56 -11.40 19.25
N VAL A 181 27.50 -11.84 18.57
CA VAL A 181 26.86 -11.04 17.52
C VAL A 181 26.31 -9.73 18.10
N LYS A 182 25.63 -9.80 19.24
CA LYS A 182 25.07 -8.63 19.92
C LYS A 182 26.12 -7.61 20.34
N ASP A 183 27.27 -8.08 20.84
CA ASP A 183 28.35 -7.20 21.32
C ASP A 183 29.14 -6.54 20.18
N ASN A 184 29.09 -7.10 18.96
CA ASN A 184 29.84 -6.60 17.82
C ASN A 184 28.98 -5.83 16.79
N ILE A 185 27.65 -5.85 16.89
CA ILE A 185 26.79 -5.04 16.02
C ILE A 185 26.78 -3.57 16.47
N ASN A 186 27.02 -2.67 15.51
CA ASN A 186 26.89 -1.24 15.72
C ASN A 186 25.41 -0.85 15.84
N MET A 187 24.98 -0.57 17.07
CA MET A 187 23.63 -0.09 17.33
C MET A 187 23.51 1.39 16.99
N ILE A 188 22.56 1.74 16.12
CA ILE A 188 22.18 3.11 15.80
C ILE A 188 21.12 3.57 16.80
N GLN A 189 21.40 4.69 17.47
CA GLN A 189 20.42 5.34 18.34
C GLN A 189 19.66 6.41 17.54
N GLN A 190 18.38 6.16 17.24
CA GLN A 190 17.52 7.23 16.73
C GLN A 190 17.04 8.09 17.90
N TYR A 191 17.50 9.34 17.94
CA TYR A 191 16.79 10.40 18.64
C TYR A 191 15.67 10.93 17.73
N LYS A 192 14.59 10.15 17.61
CA LYS A 192 13.34 10.62 17.00
C LYS A 192 12.18 10.35 17.96
N LEU A 193 11.01 10.91 17.64
CA LEU A 193 9.69 10.84 18.31
C LEU A 193 9.18 9.43 18.73
N LEU A 194 10.02 8.40 18.66
CA LEU A 194 9.73 6.96 18.66
C LEU A 194 10.11 6.22 19.95
N GLY A 195 10.60 6.94 20.96
CA GLY A 195 11.26 6.37 22.13
C GLY A 195 12.72 6.02 21.85
N ASN A 196 13.53 5.94 22.91
CA ASN A 196 14.95 5.62 22.83
C ASN A 196 15.15 4.12 22.53
N LYS A 197 14.80 3.68 21.32
CA LYS A 197 15.13 2.34 20.85
C LYS A 197 16.41 2.39 20.04
N ARG A 198 17.31 1.47 20.35
CA ARG A 198 18.52 1.19 19.58
C ARG A 198 18.18 0.11 18.57
N TYR A 199 18.52 0.33 17.31
CA TYR A 199 18.31 -0.61 16.21
C TYR A 199 19.60 -0.81 15.41
N PHE A 200 19.63 -1.77 14.51
CA PHE A 200 20.74 -2.01 13.59
C PHE A 200 20.21 -2.34 12.19
N HIS A 201 20.97 -2.03 11.16
CA HIS A 201 20.62 -2.41 9.78
C HIS A 201 20.90 -3.91 9.57
N GLY A 202 20.09 -4.59 8.78
CA GLY A 202 20.24 -6.02 8.48
C GLY A 202 21.64 -6.35 7.98
N ASN A 203 22.20 -5.52 7.10
CA ASN A 203 23.57 -5.69 6.61
C ASN A 203 24.64 -5.74 7.73
N GLU A 204 24.45 -5.00 8.83
CA GLU A 204 25.37 -5.05 9.97
C GLU A 204 25.41 -6.43 10.63
N LEU A 205 24.27 -7.12 10.69
CA LEU A 205 24.21 -8.50 11.19
C LEU A 205 25.11 -9.43 10.36
N ILE A 206 24.98 -9.36 9.04
CA ILE A 206 25.73 -10.22 8.12
C ILE A 206 27.22 -9.88 8.15
N ASN A 207 27.57 -8.60 8.23
CA ASN A 207 28.95 -8.14 8.37
C ASN A 207 29.62 -8.68 9.64
N VAL A 208 28.91 -8.68 10.78
CA VAL A 208 29.43 -9.24 12.04
C VAL A 208 29.59 -10.76 11.97
N ILE A 209 28.63 -11.48 11.39
CA ILE A 209 28.74 -12.93 11.20
C ILE A 209 29.95 -13.27 10.32
N ARG A 210 30.13 -12.55 9.20
CA ARG A 210 31.28 -12.70 8.30
C ARG A 210 32.60 -12.36 8.98
N GLY A 211 32.61 -11.38 9.89
CA GLY A 211 33.80 -11.02 10.66
C GLY A 211 34.32 -12.18 11.52
N LYS A 212 33.41 -12.98 12.11
CA LYS A 212 33.76 -14.18 12.88
C LYS A 212 34.03 -15.40 12.00
N TYR A 213 33.28 -15.54 10.91
CA TYR A 213 33.33 -16.68 10.00
C TYR A 213 33.55 -16.19 8.55
N PRO A 214 34.80 -15.91 8.14
CA PRO A 214 35.10 -15.28 6.85
C PRO A 214 34.69 -16.07 5.61
N LEU A 215 34.44 -17.38 5.76
CA LEU A 215 34.08 -18.30 4.69
C LEU A 215 32.57 -18.53 4.56
N VAL A 216 31.75 -17.86 5.37
CA VAL A 216 30.28 -17.93 5.24
C VAL A 216 29.85 -17.38 3.89
N ASP A 217 28.91 -18.06 3.23
CA ASP A 217 28.33 -17.59 1.99
C ASP A 217 27.53 -16.30 2.24
N THR A 218 27.98 -15.19 1.62
CA THR A 218 27.31 -13.89 1.70
C THR A 218 26.41 -13.63 0.49
N SER A 219 26.02 -14.66 -0.26
CA SER A 219 24.95 -14.53 -1.24
C SER A 219 23.71 -13.91 -0.58
N GLN A 220 22.95 -13.12 -1.33
CA GLN A 220 21.73 -12.50 -0.82
C GLN A 220 20.77 -13.55 -0.25
N PHE A 221 20.69 -14.72 -0.89
CA PHE A 221 19.88 -15.84 -0.45
C PHE A 221 20.31 -16.36 0.92
N ASN A 222 21.61 -16.66 1.11
CA ASN A 222 22.08 -17.19 2.39
C ASN A 222 22.04 -16.12 3.50
N SER A 223 22.36 -14.88 3.17
CA SER A 223 22.24 -13.74 4.10
C SER A 223 20.80 -13.59 4.60
N ASN A 224 19.83 -13.67 3.69
CA ASN A 224 18.42 -13.60 4.05
C ASN A 224 17.99 -14.80 4.90
N ARG A 225 18.45 -16.01 4.57
CA ARG A 225 18.19 -17.22 5.35
C ARG A 225 18.74 -17.10 6.78
N LEU A 226 20.00 -16.69 6.95
CA LEU A 226 20.63 -16.53 8.26
C LEU A 226 19.89 -15.52 9.15
N GLY A 227 19.49 -14.39 8.55
CA GLY A 227 18.69 -13.39 9.25
C GLY A 227 17.28 -13.89 9.58
N GLN A 228 16.67 -14.68 8.69
CA GLN A 228 15.38 -15.31 8.91
C GLN A 228 15.44 -16.30 10.08
N ASP A 229 16.48 -17.15 10.12
CA ASP A 229 16.72 -18.09 11.22
C ASP A 229 16.77 -17.33 12.56
N MET A 230 17.38 -16.14 12.62
CA MET A 230 17.39 -15.32 13.84
C MET A 230 16.02 -14.73 14.23
N ILE A 231 15.18 -14.37 13.25
CA ILE A 231 13.79 -13.93 13.49
C ILE A 231 12.96 -15.11 14.04
N GLU A 232 13.10 -16.27 13.41
CA GLU A 232 12.40 -17.50 13.81
C GLU A 232 12.81 -17.92 15.21
N MET A 233 14.11 -17.87 15.53
CA MET A 233 14.66 -18.05 16.88
C MET A 233 14.15 -17.04 17.90
N GLY A 234 13.55 -15.93 17.46
CA GLY A 234 13.08 -14.86 18.35
C GLY A 234 14.23 -14.08 18.98
N LEU A 235 15.38 -14.00 18.31
CA LEU A 235 16.54 -13.23 18.76
C LEU A 235 16.43 -11.76 18.36
N ILE A 236 15.93 -11.53 17.16
CA ILE A 236 15.79 -10.21 16.55
C ILE A 236 14.37 -10.05 16.02
N GLU A 237 13.95 -8.80 15.85
CA GLU A 237 12.68 -8.46 15.23
C GLU A 237 12.83 -7.27 14.30
N GLU A 238 12.08 -7.26 13.18
CA GLU A 238 12.09 -6.14 12.24
C GLU A 238 11.58 -4.87 12.94
N TYR A 239 12.39 -3.81 12.89
CA TYR A 239 12.07 -2.48 13.39
C TYR A 239 11.30 -1.68 12.33
N SER A 240 10.14 -2.17 11.95
CA SER A 240 9.27 -1.51 10.96
C SER A 240 7.80 -1.50 11.38
N SER A 241 6.99 -0.71 10.67
CA SER A 241 5.54 -0.70 10.81
C SER A 241 4.91 -2.07 10.48
N ARG A 242 5.56 -2.90 9.64
CA ARG A 242 5.05 -4.20 9.16
C ARG A 242 4.69 -5.19 10.24
N ARG A 243 5.41 -5.13 11.36
CA ARG A 243 5.14 -6.00 12.50
C ARG A 243 3.73 -5.88 13.05
N LEU A 244 3.05 -4.74 12.87
CA LEU A 244 1.70 -4.56 13.41
C LEU A 244 0.66 -5.42 12.69
N TYR A 245 0.92 -5.79 11.44
CA TYR A 245 -0.08 -6.39 10.55
C TYR A 245 0.38 -7.69 9.90
N MET A 246 1.63 -8.10 10.13
CA MET A 246 2.17 -9.36 9.66
C MET A 246 2.41 -10.29 10.84
N SER A 247 1.91 -11.53 10.75
CA SER A 247 2.24 -12.57 11.72
C SER A 247 3.75 -12.85 11.69
N LYS A 248 4.29 -13.46 12.76
CA LYS A 248 5.72 -13.83 12.80
C LYS A 248 6.13 -14.69 11.60
N ALA A 249 5.22 -15.55 11.12
CA ALA A 249 5.43 -16.40 9.94
C ALA A 249 5.44 -15.64 8.60
N GLN A 250 4.95 -14.40 8.57
CA GLN A 250 4.90 -13.56 7.37
C GLN A 250 6.09 -12.59 7.28
N LEU A 251 6.82 -12.38 8.38
CA LEU A 251 8.00 -11.53 8.41
C LEU A 251 9.17 -12.26 7.74
N THR A 252 9.63 -11.72 6.61
CA THR A 252 10.82 -12.17 5.90
C THR A 252 11.99 -11.23 6.19
N TYR A 253 13.12 -11.77 6.60
CA TYR A 253 14.34 -11.00 6.74
C TYR A 253 14.80 -10.41 5.41
N ASP A 254 15.35 -9.19 5.48
CA ASP A 254 15.84 -8.41 4.35
C ASP A 254 17.01 -7.54 4.83
N ILE A 255 18.16 -7.70 4.18
CA ILE A 255 19.43 -7.06 4.55
C ILE A 255 19.36 -5.52 4.54
N GLU A 256 18.45 -4.93 3.77
CA GLU A 256 18.29 -3.48 3.66
C GLU A 256 17.45 -2.87 4.81
N ARG A 257 16.92 -3.69 5.73
CA ARG A 257 15.96 -3.24 6.75
C ARG A 257 16.57 -3.04 8.13
N ASP A 258 15.80 -2.37 8.99
CA ASP A 258 16.17 -2.15 10.38
C ASP A 258 15.62 -3.25 11.30
N TYR A 259 16.40 -3.61 12.31
CA TYR A 259 16.08 -4.64 13.29
C TYR A 259 16.42 -4.18 14.71
N ILE A 260 15.71 -4.73 15.70
CA ILE A 260 16.05 -4.56 17.12
C ILE A 260 16.27 -5.92 17.77
N TRP A 261 17.11 -5.92 18.80
CA TRP A 261 17.26 -7.07 19.68
C TRP A 261 16.01 -7.24 20.55
N LEU A 262 15.51 -8.47 20.62
CA LEU A 262 14.48 -8.82 21.59
C LEU A 262 15.14 -8.93 22.98
N GLU A 263 15.06 -7.85 23.77
CA GLU A 263 15.51 -7.88 25.16
C GLU A 263 14.56 -8.75 25.99
N ARG A 264 15.09 -9.83 26.58
CA ARG A 264 14.39 -10.55 27.64
C ARG A 264 14.17 -9.57 28.79
N ARG A 265 12.93 -9.19 29.02
CA ARG A 265 12.59 -8.52 30.27
C ARG A 265 12.52 -9.59 31.35
N GLU A 266 13.43 -9.54 32.30
CA GLU A 266 13.22 -10.14 33.62
C GLU A 266 12.08 -9.36 34.29
N GLU A 267 10.83 -9.69 33.94
CA GLU A 267 9.67 -9.06 34.57
C GLU A 267 9.45 -9.71 35.94
N VAL A 268 9.77 -8.94 36.98
CA VAL A 268 9.32 -9.17 38.36
C VAL A 268 7.80 -9.31 38.32
N MET A 269 7.32 -10.54 38.57
CA MET A 269 5.91 -10.88 38.65
C MET A 269 5.24 -10.02 39.73
N THR A 270 4.63 -8.91 39.29
CA THR A 270 3.69 -8.16 40.11
C THR A 270 2.30 -8.62 39.70
N HIS A 271 1.70 -9.47 40.53
CA HIS A 271 0.30 -9.91 40.41
C HIS A 271 -0.67 -8.75 40.70
N GLY A 272 -0.66 -7.73 39.84
CA GLY A 272 -1.57 -6.59 39.88
C GLY A 272 -2.65 -6.71 38.80
N SER A 273 -3.91 -6.82 39.24
CA SER A 273 -5.17 -6.58 38.51
C SER A 273 -5.09 -6.60 36.97
N SER A 274 -5.31 -7.77 36.36
CA SER A 274 -5.24 -7.98 34.90
C SER A 274 -6.34 -7.25 34.12
N ASN A 275 -7.50 -6.98 34.73
CA ASN A 275 -8.68 -6.51 34.01
C ASN A 275 -8.53 -5.08 33.45
N ASN A 276 -7.80 -4.19 34.12
CA ASN A 276 -7.66 -2.80 33.65
C ASN A 276 -6.76 -2.68 32.41
N LYS A 277 -5.82 -3.61 32.20
CA LYS A 277 -4.88 -3.55 31.05
C LYS A 277 -5.53 -3.94 29.73
N GLU A 278 -6.48 -4.89 29.75
CA GLU A 278 -7.29 -5.22 28.57
C GLU A 278 -8.17 -4.05 28.14
N GLU A 279 -8.81 -3.42 29.13
CA GLU A 279 -9.65 -2.23 28.96
C GLU A 279 -8.87 -1.08 28.31
N ASP A 280 -7.69 -0.76 28.85
CA ASP A 280 -6.81 0.27 28.29
C ASP A 280 -6.37 -0.07 26.86
N PHE A 281 -6.04 -1.33 26.56
CA PHE A 281 -5.62 -1.74 25.22
C PHE A 281 -6.74 -1.60 24.19
N LEU A 282 -7.94 -2.07 24.51
CA LEU A 282 -9.09 -2.04 23.59
C LEU A 282 -9.56 -0.61 23.33
N SER A 283 -9.64 0.21 24.39
CA SER A 283 -9.88 1.65 24.27
C SER A 283 -8.84 2.30 23.37
N GLN A 284 -7.55 1.99 23.58
CA GLN A 284 -6.48 2.53 22.76
C GLN A 284 -6.51 2.02 21.31
N TYR A 285 -6.98 0.78 21.07
CA TYR A 285 -7.15 0.23 19.72
C TYR A 285 -8.24 0.97 18.96
N ILE A 286 -9.39 1.22 19.59
CA ILE A 286 -10.48 2.02 19.00
C ILE A 286 -9.97 3.40 18.57
N ILE A 287 -9.20 4.06 19.43
CA ILE A 287 -8.59 5.37 19.12
C ILE A 287 -7.60 5.26 17.94
N VAL A 288 -6.83 4.18 17.84
CA VAL A 288 -5.92 3.94 16.71
C VAL A 288 -6.70 3.79 15.42
N GLU A 289 -7.77 2.98 15.40
CA GLU A 289 -8.62 2.81 14.23
C GLU A 289 -9.30 4.14 13.82
N GLU A 290 -9.84 4.90 14.78
CA GLU A 290 -10.40 6.24 14.51
C GLU A 290 -9.38 7.18 13.85
N ASN A 291 -8.18 7.26 14.40
CA ASN A 291 -7.13 8.12 13.85
C ASN A 291 -6.67 7.64 12.47
N LYS A 292 -6.60 6.32 12.26
CA LYS A 292 -6.31 5.70 10.96
C LYS A 292 -7.34 6.12 9.91
N ILE A 293 -8.63 5.97 10.20
CA ILE A 293 -9.72 6.33 9.27
C ILE A 293 -9.68 7.82 8.90
N ASN A 294 -9.46 8.68 9.88
CA ASN A 294 -9.37 10.12 9.62
C ASN A 294 -8.17 10.45 8.70
N LEU A 295 -7.04 9.78 8.91
CA LEU A 295 -5.86 9.92 8.06
C LEU A 295 -6.15 9.42 6.63
N GLU A 296 -6.79 8.26 6.49
CA GLU A 296 -7.18 7.67 5.21
C GLU A 296 -8.10 8.59 4.41
N VAL A 297 -9.15 9.13 5.04
CA VAL A 297 -10.13 9.99 4.38
C VAL A 297 -9.47 11.25 3.82
N VAL A 298 -8.59 11.89 4.61
CA VAL A 298 -7.84 13.06 4.15
C VAL A 298 -6.86 12.69 3.04
N TYR A 299 -6.14 11.57 3.19
CA TYR A 299 -5.19 11.11 2.19
C TYR A 299 -5.87 10.82 0.85
N CYS A 300 -6.92 10.00 0.84
CA CYS A 300 -7.66 9.62 -0.37
C CYS A 300 -8.29 10.84 -1.06
N LYS A 301 -8.90 11.74 -0.29
CA LYS A 301 -9.48 12.99 -0.81
C LYS A 301 -8.43 13.83 -1.54
N ASN A 302 -7.27 14.02 -0.92
CA ASN A 302 -6.21 14.86 -1.50
C ASN A 302 -5.53 14.18 -2.70
N CYS A 303 -5.32 12.86 -2.66
CA CYS A 303 -4.81 12.11 -3.81
C CYS A 303 -5.77 12.20 -5.01
N SER A 304 -7.06 11.98 -4.77
CA SER A 304 -8.10 12.08 -5.80
C SER A 304 -8.18 13.49 -6.39
N TYR A 305 -8.16 14.52 -5.53
CA TYR A 305 -8.12 15.90 -5.99
C TYR A 305 -6.89 16.19 -6.86
N TYR A 306 -5.71 15.75 -6.41
CA TYR A 306 -4.46 15.95 -7.12
C TYR A 306 -4.47 15.29 -8.49
N ASP A 307 -4.87 14.02 -8.54
CA ASP A 307 -4.89 13.21 -9.75
C ASP A 307 -5.91 13.73 -10.78
N GLN A 308 -7.08 14.19 -10.32
CA GLN A 308 -8.13 14.67 -11.21
C GLN A 308 -7.93 16.13 -11.66
N ASN A 309 -7.42 17.00 -10.78
CA ASN A 309 -7.45 18.45 -11.00
C ASN A 309 -6.08 19.07 -11.23
N MET A 310 -5.03 18.58 -10.56
CA MET A 310 -3.71 19.22 -10.61
C MET A 310 -2.79 18.55 -11.61
N LYS A 311 -2.55 17.24 -11.46
CA LYS A 311 -1.58 16.48 -12.25
C LYS A 311 -1.82 16.59 -13.77
N PRO A 312 -3.05 16.44 -14.31
CA PRO A 312 -3.29 16.60 -15.75
C PRO A 312 -3.02 18.03 -16.23
N GLY A 313 -3.32 19.02 -15.38
CA GLY A 313 -3.05 20.43 -15.64
C GLY A 313 -1.56 20.74 -15.71
N ILE A 314 -0.79 20.21 -14.76
CA ILE A 314 0.68 20.32 -14.72
C ILE A 314 1.27 19.68 -15.97
N ILE A 315 0.93 18.42 -16.26
CA ILE A 315 1.44 17.67 -17.43
C ILE A 315 1.14 18.42 -18.73
N THR A 316 -0.12 18.82 -18.92
CA THR A 316 -0.55 19.51 -20.15
C THR A 316 0.16 20.86 -20.31
N THR A 317 0.33 21.60 -19.22
CA THR A 317 0.96 22.92 -19.28
C THR A 317 2.47 22.81 -19.48
N MET A 318 3.13 21.87 -18.83
CA MET A 318 4.56 21.59 -19.03
C MET A 318 4.85 21.19 -20.47
N LYS A 319 4.02 20.31 -21.05
CA LYS A 319 4.13 19.93 -22.47
C LYS A 319 3.99 21.15 -23.39
N ARG A 320 2.97 21.99 -23.17
CA ARG A 320 2.79 23.23 -23.96
C ARG A 320 3.97 24.19 -23.83
N ILE A 321 4.56 24.29 -22.63
CA ILE A 321 5.74 25.13 -22.39
C ILE A 321 6.92 24.60 -23.18
N GLN A 322 7.17 23.29 -23.13
CA GLN A 322 8.24 22.63 -23.88
C GLN A 322 8.05 22.80 -25.40
N ASP A 323 6.86 22.51 -25.92
CA ASP A 323 6.54 22.65 -27.35
C ASP A 323 6.75 24.09 -27.83
N THR A 324 6.28 25.06 -27.03
CA THR A 324 6.43 26.48 -27.36
C THR A 324 7.89 26.91 -27.32
N PHE A 325 8.65 26.48 -26.30
CA PHE A 325 10.07 26.77 -26.17
C PHE A 325 10.88 26.19 -27.34
N SER A 326 10.64 24.92 -27.68
CA SER A 326 11.26 24.26 -28.84
C SER A 326 10.94 24.99 -30.13
N ARG A 327 9.68 25.39 -30.33
CA ARG A 327 9.26 26.16 -31.51
C ARG A 327 9.94 27.52 -31.62
N ILE A 328 10.09 28.24 -30.51
CA ILE A 328 10.85 29.51 -30.48
C ILE A 328 12.28 29.27 -30.94
N ILE A 329 12.92 28.20 -30.46
CA ILE A 329 14.28 27.86 -30.83
C ILE A 329 14.35 27.47 -32.31
N THR A 330 13.59 26.49 -32.76
CA THR A 330 13.71 25.91 -34.11
C THR A 330 13.17 26.84 -35.20
N GLU A 331 11.96 27.35 -35.05
CA GLU A 331 11.29 28.12 -36.10
C GLU A 331 11.64 29.60 -36.09
N GLN A 332 11.94 30.19 -34.93
CA GLN A 332 12.16 31.64 -34.84
C GLN A 332 13.64 32.02 -34.79
N LEU A 333 14.54 31.13 -34.37
CA LEU A 333 15.98 31.41 -34.39
C LEU A 333 16.71 30.73 -35.56
N PHE A 334 16.21 29.59 -36.06
CA PHE A 334 16.91 28.79 -37.07
C PHE A 334 16.15 28.60 -38.39
N LYS A 335 15.07 29.37 -38.63
CA LYS A 335 14.20 29.25 -39.82
C LYS A 335 14.92 29.18 -41.17
N ASP A 336 16.09 29.81 -41.30
CA ASP A 336 16.86 29.89 -42.55
C ASP A 336 18.03 28.89 -42.63
N ILE A 337 18.21 28.06 -41.58
CA ILE A 337 19.12 26.92 -41.62
C ILE A 337 18.29 25.72 -42.02
N THR A 338 18.29 25.39 -43.31
CA THR A 338 17.68 24.16 -43.85
C THR A 338 18.41 22.95 -43.27
N LEU A 339 17.99 22.52 -42.08
CA LEU A 339 18.21 21.16 -41.62
C LEU A 339 17.12 20.33 -42.25
N LYS A 340 17.53 19.39 -43.12
CA LYS A 340 16.63 18.34 -43.59
C LYS A 340 16.01 17.68 -42.36
N PRO A 341 14.67 17.57 -42.28
CA PRO A 341 14.01 16.87 -41.21
C PRO A 341 14.20 15.38 -41.47
N GLU A 342 15.35 14.83 -41.08
CA GLU A 342 15.47 13.40 -40.89
C GLU A 342 14.91 13.11 -39.49
N GLU A 343 13.80 12.36 -39.51
CA GLU A 343 13.23 11.64 -38.39
C GLU A 343 12.64 12.52 -37.29
N GLY A 344 11.42 13.00 -37.57
CA GLY A 344 10.51 13.45 -36.54
C GLY A 344 10.30 12.34 -35.52
N PHE A 345 10.73 12.61 -34.28
CA PHE A 345 10.40 11.84 -33.10
C PHE A 345 8.89 11.58 -33.03
N GLU A 346 8.48 10.36 -33.35
CA GLU A 346 7.22 9.82 -32.84
C GLU A 346 7.36 9.60 -31.34
N ILE A 347 7.06 10.60 -30.53
CA ILE A 347 6.66 10.35 -29.14
C ILE A 347 5.17 10.02 -29.17
N GLN A 348 4.86 8.82 -29.66
CA GLN A 348 3.56 8.21 -29.44
C GLN A 348 3.52 7.64 -28.01
N ARG A 349 2.52 8.13 -27.27
CA ARG A 349 1.71 7.42 -26.26
C ARG A 349 2.41 6.35 -25.41
N LYS A 350 2.53 6.65 -24.11
CA LYS A 350 2.11 5.74 -23.04
C LYS A 350 1.56 6.57 -21.87
N VAL A 351 0.28 6.91 -21.94
CA VAL A 351 -0.52 7.24 -20.75
C VAL A 351 -1.50 6.09 -20.61
N VAL A 352 -1.18 5.16 -19.73
CA VAL A 352 -2.05 4.07 -19.33
C VAL A 352 -2.53 4.42 -17.93
N TYR A 353 -3.78 4.88 -17.85
CA TYR A 353 -4.53 4.96 -16.60
C TYR A 353 -5.05 3.56 -16.28
N GLY A 354 -4.89 3.13 -15.03
CA GLY A 354 -5.37 1.84 -14.59
C GLY A 354 -5.44 1.79 -13.07
N CYS A 355 -6.65 1.91 -12.54
CA CYS A 355 -6.96 1.85 -11.11
C CYS A 355 -6.48 0.55 -10.47
N GLY A 356 -5.80 0.64 -9.32
CA GLY A 356 -5.34 -0.48 -8.50
C GLY A 356 -5.74 -0.33 -7.03
N TYR A 357 -6.09 -1.45 -6.40
CA TYR A 357 -6.81 -1.50 -5.12
C TYR A 357 -5.91 -1.38 -3.89
N TYR A 358 -6.48 -0.78 -2.85
CA TYR A 358 -5.92 -0.74 -1.51
C TYR A 358 -5.55 -2.13 -1.01
N ILE A 359 -4.40 -2.21 -0.36
CA ILE A 359 -4.14 -3.24 0.63
C ILE A 359 -4.19 -2.49 1.95
N ARG A 360 -5.34 -2.59 2.62
CA ARG A 360 -5.46 -2.11 3.98
C ARG A 360 -4.63 -3.02 4.88
N ASP A 361 -4.01 -2.41 5.88
CA ASP A 361 -3.62 -3.11 7.10
C ASP A 361 -4.83 -3.93 7.55
N ASN A 362 -4.72 -5.26 7.45
CA ASN A 362 -5.59 -6.19 8.14
C ASN A 362 -5.60 -5.68 9.58
N GLY A 363 -6.74 -5.18 10.08
CA GLY A 363 -6.84 -4.72 11.46
C GLY A 363 -6.23 -5.79 12.36
N VAL A 364 -5.46 -5.38 13.38
CA VAL A 364 -4.88 -6.35 14.32
C VAL A 364 -6.04 -7.21 14.82
N PRO A 365 -6.07 -8.53 14.57
CA PRO A 365 -7.12 -9.36 15.13
C PRO A 365 -7.00 -9.23 16.64
N ILE A 366 -7.99 -8.60 17.27
CA ILE A 366 -8.06 -8.56 18.71
C ILE A 366 -8.46 -9.97 19.14
N ILE A 367 -7.57 -10.63 19.87
CA ILE A 367 -7.86 -11.89 20.53
C ILE A 367 -8.07 -11.56 22.00
N ARG A 368 -9.31 -11.65 22.49
CA ARG A 368 -9.64 -11.54 23.91
C ARG A 368 -10.13 -12.90 24.39
N ASN A 369 -9.46 -13.53 25.35
CA ASN A 369 -9.84 -14.86 25.86
C ASN A 369 -10.04 -15.93 24.75
N ASN A 370 -9.18 -15.96 23.72
CA ASN A 370 -9.34 -16.79 22.51
C ASN A 370 -10.51 -16.42 21.56
N VAL A 371 -11.27 -15.36 21.85
CA VAL A 371 -12.33 -14.84 20.97
C VAL A 371 -11.75 -13.78 20.04
N GLN A 372 -11.89 -14.00 18.74
CA GLN A 372 -11.41 -13.09 17.70
C GLN A 372 -12.47 -12.03 17.37
N PHE A 373 -12.06 -10.77 17.41
CA PHE A 373 -12.94 -9.67 17.04
C PHE A 373 -12.87 -9.35 15.54
N LEU A 374 -14.06 -9.29 14.93
CA LEU A 374 -14.38 -8.96 13.54
C LEU A 374 -13.36 -9.42 12.49
N PHE A 375 -13.54 -10.69 12.11
CA PHE A 375 -12.94 -11.36 10.97
C PHE A 375 -11.40 -11.48 10.97
N GLY A 376 -10.84 -11.86 12.13
CA GLY A 376 -9.47 -12.35 12.25
C GLY A 376 -9.19 -13.65 11.48
N GLN A 377 -7.94 -14.12 11.55
CA GLN A 377 -7.51 -15.39 10.92
C GLN A 377 -8.40 -16.54 11.39
N ILE A 378 -9.08 -17.21 10.45
CA ILE A 378 -9.86 -18.43 10.70
C ILE A 378 -8.97 -19.43 11.44
N THR A 379 -9.08 -19.49 12.76
CA THR A 379 -8.64 -20.65 13.52
C THR A 379 -9.70 -21.72 13.32
N TYR A 380 -9.30 -22.98 13.19
CA TYR A 380 -10.15 -24.09 12.77
C TYR A 380 -11.40 -24.35 13.65
N ASN A 381 -11.61 -23.62 14.76
CA ASN A 381 -12.61 -23.93 15.77
C ASN A 381 -13.82 -22.99 15.85
N ASP A 382 -13.86 -21.83 15.18
CA ASP A 382 -15.05 -20.94 15.27
C ASP A 382 -15.33 -20.12 13.98
N ILE A 383 -15.36 -20.81 12.84
CA ILE A 383 -15.86 -20.21 11.58
C ILE A 383 -17.35 -19.86 11.66
N THR A 384 -18.09 -20.52 12.55
CA THR A 384 -19.54 -20.36 12.73
C THR A 384 -19.92 -18.92 13.10
N ASP A 385 -19.21 -18.28 14.05
CA ASP A 385 -19.51 -16.89 14.42
C ASP A 385 -19.25 -15.90 13.26
N ILE A 386 -18.19 -16.12 12.48
CA ILE A 386 -17.89 -15.32 11.29
C ILE A 386 -19.01 -15.47 10.25
N VAL A 387 -19.43 -16.71 9.98
CA VAL A 387 -20.49 -17.05 9.03
C VAL A 387 -21.82 -16.45 9.46
N GLU A 388 -22.20 -16.57 10.73
CA GLU A 388 -23.40 -15.94 11.31
C GLU A 388 -23.33 -14.41 11.21
N SER A 389 -22.19 -13.81 11.52
CA SER A 389 -21.99 -12.36 11.44
C SER A 389 -22.17 -11.83 10.01
N ILE A 390 -21.59 -12.51 9.03
CA ILE A 390 -21.74 -12.14 7.61
C ILE A 390 -23.19 -12.33 7.17
N ASP A 391 -23.84 -13.41 7.56
CA ASP A 391 -25.26 -13.64 7.24
C ASP A 391 -26.15 -12.51 7.77
N LEU A 392 -25.93 -12.08 9.01
CA LEU A 392 -26.65 -10.96 9.60
C LEU A 392 -26.42 -9.64 8.85
N ILE A 393 -25.17 -9.33 8.49
CA ILE A 393 -24.84 -8.12 7.74
C ILE A 393 -25.46 -8.19 6.33
N MET A 394 -25.35 -9.32 5.65
CA MET A 394 -25.92 -9.53 4.31
C MET A 394 -27.44 -9.38 4.31
N LYS A 395 -28.13 -9.89 5.34
CA LYS A 395 -29.58 -9.65 5.53
C LYS A 395 -29.92 -8.16 5.68
N GLN A 396 -29.07 -7.36 6.32
CA GLN A 396 -29.28 -5.91 6.38
C GLN A 396 -29.09 -5.22 5.02
N CYS A 397 -28.14 -5.70 4.21
CA CYS A 397 -27.99 -5.23 2.84
C CYS A 397 -29.27 -5.46 2.02
N CYS A 398 -29.96 -6.59 2.24
CA CYS A 398 -31.12 -6.99 1.47
C CYS A 398 -32.49 -6.56 2.06
N LYS A 399 -32.54 -5.94 3.24
CA LYS A 399 -33.79 -5.67 4.01
C LYS A 399 -34.85 -4.76 3.36
N LYS A 400 -34.62 -4.14 2.19
CA LYS A 400 -35.58 -3.24 1.54
C LYS A 400 -36.23 -3.89 0.31
N GLY A 401 -37.55 -4.00 0.35
CA GLY A 401 -38.42 -4.56 -0.67
C GLY A 401 -38.30 -3.87 -2.03
N THR A 402 -37.28 -4.27 -2.79
CA THR A 402 -37.23 -4.52 -4.24
C THR A 402 -35.75 -4.68 -4.56
N PHE A 403 -35.36 -5.85 -5.05
CA PHE A 403 -33.97 -6.20 -5.35
C PHE A 403 -33.25 -5.18 -6.26
N ASN A 404 -33.99 -4.41 -7.07
CA ASN A 404 -33.42 -3.35 -7.88
C ASN A 404 -32.80 -2.21 -7.04
N GLN A 405 -33.29 -1.92 -5.82
CA GLN A 405 -32.66 -0.96 -4.91
C GLN A 405 -31.45 -1.55 -4.17
N SER A 406 -31.41 -2.88 -3.99
CA SER A 406 -30.28 -3.58 -3.39
C SER A 406 -29.15 -3.89 -4.37
N LEU A 407 -29.29 -3.57 -5.67
CA LEU A 407 -28.16 -3.57 -6.60
C LEU A 407 -27.30 -2.32 -6.43
N ASP A 408 -27.94 -1.15 -6.33
CA ASP A 408 -27.26 0.15 -6.19
C ASP A 408 -26.39 0.25 -4.93
N ILE A 409 -26.68 -0.53 -3.87
CA ILE A 409 -25.86 -0.54 -2.64
C ILE A 409 -24.51 -1.24 -2.83
N TRP A 410 -24.41 -2.17 -3.78
CA TRP A 410 -23.15 -2.84 -4.10
C TRP A 410 -22.34 -2.06 -5.14
N HIS A 411 -22.99 -1.15 -5.87
CA HIS A 411 -22.33 -0.23 -6.79
C HIS A 411 -21.68 0.97 -6.07
N GLY A 412 -20.61 1.47 -6.68
CA GLY A 412 -19.90 2.68 -6.25
C GLY A 412 -18.85 2.48 -5.17
N GLU A 413 -18.09 3.54 -4.93
CA GLU A 413 -16.99 3.56 -3.96
C GLU A 413 -17.50 3.31 -2.54
N ILE A 414 -16.65 2.61 -1.75
CA ILE A 414 -16.88 2.35 -0.33
C ILE A 414 -16.87 3.69 0.40
N ASN A 415 -17.96 4.00 1.12
CA ASN A 415 -17.94 5.12 2.05
C ASN A 415 -17.10 4.75 3.28
N LEU A 416 -15.78 4.94 3.17
CA LEU A 416 -14.81 4.55 4.20
C LEU A 416 -15.15 5.11 5.58
N MET A 417 -15.60 6.36 5.64
CA MET A 417 -15.96 7.01 6.90
C MET A 417 -17.15 6.30 7.57
N LYS A 418 -18.20 5.97 6.82
CA LYS A 418 -19.38 5.32 7.37
C LYS A 418 -19.14 3.85 7.72
N ALA A 419 -18.54 3.09 6.81
CA ALA A 419 -18.19 1.69 7.05
C ALA A 419 -17.28 1.54 8.28
N SER A 420 -16.30 2.44 8.42
CA SER A 420 -15.37 2.35 9.54
C SER A 420 -15.96 2.87 10.86
N LYS A 421 -16.87 3.86 10.82
CA LYS A 421 -17.68 4.22 12.00
C LYS A 421 -18.54 3.06 12.47
N LEU A 422 -19.15 2.32 11.54
CA LEU A 422 -19.91 1.12 11.85
C LEU A 422 -19.00 0.04 12.48
N LYS A 423 -17.81 -0.19 11.91
CA LYS A 423 -16.77 -1.06 12.48
C LYS A 423 -16.40 -0.66 13.91
N ILE A 424 -16.15 0.63 14.16
CA ILE A 424 -15.85 1.19 15.49
C ILE A 424 -17.01 1.00 16.46
N MET A 425 -18.26 1.15 16.01
CA MET A 425 -19.41 0.95 16.87
C MET A 425 -19.60 -0.53 17.24
N ILE A 426 -19.39 -1.45 16.29
CA ILE A 426 -19.36 -2.89 16.59
C ILE A 426 -18.23 -3.20 17.59
N LEU A 427 -17.03 -2.64 17.39
CA LEU A 427 -15.89 -2.74 18.33
C LEU A 427 -16.26 -2.27 19.74
N THR A 428 -16.82 -1.08 19.82
CA THR A 428 -17.18 -0.41 21.07
C THR A 428 -18.25 -1.18 21.83
N LYS A 429 -19.24 -1.72 21.12
CA LYS A 429 -20.29 -2.56 21.74
C LYS A 429 -19.74 -3.88 22.23
N PHE A 430 -18.98 -4.58 21.38
CA PHE A 430 -18.30 -5.81 21.76
C PHE A 430 -17.42 -5.60 22.99
N TYR A 431 -16.80 -4.42 23.10
CA TYR A 431 -15.99 -4.03 24.23
C TYR A 431 -16.80 -3.83 25.53
N HIS A 432 -17.84 -3.00 25.49
CA HIS A 432 -18.60 -2.62 26.69
C HIS A 432 -19.53 -3.70 27.22
N GLU A 433 -19.97 -4.63 26.38
CA GLU A 433 -20.85 -5.71 26.78
C GLU A 433 -20.04 -6.87 27.37
N ASN A 434 -19.73 -6.72 28.67
CA ASN A 434 -18.79 -7.45 29.51
C ASN A 434 -19.03 -8.97 29.72
N LYS A 435 -19.47 -9.72 28.69
CA LYS A 435 -19.87 -11.13 28.81
C LYS A 435 -18.79 -12.05 28.22
N LYS A 436 -18.40 -13.08 28.99
CA LYS A 436 -17.39 -14.10 28.63
C LYS A 436 -17.67 -14.86 27.33
N ASP A 437 -18.91 -14.85 26.85
CA ASP A 437 -19.37 -15.64 25.69
C ASP A 437 -19.88 -14.76 24.54
N MET A 438 -19.43 -13.51 24.44
CA MET A 438 -19.92 -12.62 23.38
C MET A 438 -19.28 -12.94 22.03
N ARG A 439 -20.12 -13.48 21.14
CA ARG A 439 -19.86 -13.72 19.72
C ARG A 439 -20.09 -12.44 18.90
N ASN A 440 -19.37 -12.25 17.80
CA ASN A 440 -19.55 -11.11 16.89
C ASN A 440 -20.99 -11.03 16.38
N SER A 441 -21.61 -12.19 16.09
CA SER A 441 -22.98 -12.28 15.58
C SER A 441 -24.00 -11.68 16.56
N VAL A 442 -23.79 -11.87 17.86
CA VAL A 442 -24.66 -11.32 18.91
C VAL A 442 -24.57 -9.80 18.96
N VAL A 443 -23.36 -9.24 18.91
CA VAL A 443 -23.15 -7.78 18.92
C VAL A 443 -23.73 -7.13 17.68
N ILE A 444 -23.53 -7.75 16.51
CA ILE A 444 -24.11 -7.29 15.25
C ILE A 444 -25.63 -7.33 15.32
N GLN A 445 -26.23 -8.41 15.83
CA GLN A 445 -27.68 -8.51 15.99
C GLN A 445 -28.22 -7.42 16.93
N GLN A 446 -27.57 -7.17 18.06
CA GLN A 446 -27.98 -6.09 18.97
C GLN A 446 -27.91 -4.73 18.31
N LEU A 447 -26.84 -4.47 17.55
CA LEU A 447 -26.71 -3.21 16.82
C LEU A 447 -27.78 -3.07 15.75
N ILE A 448 -28.14 -4.15 15.06
CA ILE A 448 -29.25 -4.21 14.11
C ILE A 448 -30.56 -3.90 14.83
N ASP A 449 -30.86 -4.57 15.94
CA ASP A 449 -32.10 -4.39 16.69
C ASP A 449 -32.26 -2.94 17.21
N GLU A 450 -31.16 -2.32 17.63
CA GLU A 450 -31.13 -0.91 18.06
C GLU A 450 -31.32 0.07 16.90
N THR A 451 -30.92 -0.31 15.69
CA THR A 451 -30.86 0.59 14.53
C THR A 451 -31.95 0.35 13.50
N ASP A 452 -32.70 -0.75 13.60
CA ASP A 452 -33.74 -1.20 12.66
C ASP A 452 -34.87 -0.20 12.45
N ASN A 453 -35.09 0.70 13.41
CA ASN A 453 -36.09 1.77 13.34
C ASN A 453 -35.47 3.17 13.23
N THR A 454 -34.16 3.25 13.00
CA THR A 454 -33.42 4.50 12.93
C THR A 454 -32.98 4.79 11.49
N THR A 455 -32.79 6.07 11.17
CA THR A 455 -32.15 6.47 9.91
C THR A 455 -30.63 6.51 10.01
N ILE A 456 -30.05 5.97 11.10
CA ILE A 456 -28.62 6.09 11.43
C ILE A 456 -27.77 5.33 10.41
N TYR A 457 -28.20 4.10 10.06
CA TYR A 457 -27.51 3.26 9.09
C TYR A 457 -28.40 2.93 7.91
N HIS A 458 -27.84 3.08 6.72
CA HIS A 458 -28.45 2.62 5.49
C HIS A 458 -27.92 1.23 5.12
N PRO A 459 -28.68 0.42 4.34
CA PRO A 459 -28.19 -0.85 3.80
C PRO A 459 -26.85 -0.74 3.07
N ARG A 460 -26.57 0.43 2.47
CA ARG A 460 -25.26 0.72 1.86
C ARG A 460 -24.11 0.74 2.86
N ASP A 461 -24.33 1.18 4.10
CA ASP A 461 -23.26 1.25 5.10
C ASP A 461 -22.82 -0.17 5.53
N TRP A 462 -23.75 -1.10 5.60
CA TRP A 462 -23.52 -2.54 5.83
C TRP A 462 -22.82 -3.21 4.64
N SER A 463 -23.26 -2.91 3.42
CA SER A 463 -22.62 -3.36 2.18
C SER A 463 -21.17 -2.86 2.10
N ASP A 464 -20.93 -1.58 2.40
CA ASP A 464 -19.61 -0.97 2.40
C ASP A 464 -18.71 -1.57 3.50
N LEU A 465 -19.27 -2.00 4.64
CA LEU A 465 -18.53 -2.75 5.66
C LEU A 465 -18.08 -4.13 5.14
N ILE A 466 -18.92 -4.85 4.40
CA ILE A 466 -18.54 -6.14 3.78
C ILE A 466 -17.48 -5.93 2.70
N LYS A 467 -17.68 -4.98 1.78
CA LYS A 467 -16.67 -4.65 0.75
C LYS A 467 -15.34 -4.29 1.40
N LEU A 468 -15.39 -3.51 2.46
CA LEU A 468 -14.21 -3.13 3.22
C LEU A 468 -13.52 -4.35 3.81
N TRP A 469 -14.27 -5.23 4.47
CA TRP A 469 -13.73 -6.45 5.03
C TRP A 469 -13.11 -7.38 3.97
N LEU A 470 -13.79 -7.59 2.84
CA LEU A 470 -13.29 -8.40 1.74
C LEU A 470 -11.95 -7.86 1.20
N ASN A 471 -11.81 -6.53 1.10
CA ASN A 471 -10.55 -5.89 0.72
C ASN A 471 -9.44 -6.07 1.78
N GLU A 472 -9.78 -6.32 3.04
CA GLU A 472 -8.85 -6.61 4.13
C GLU A 472 -8.43 -8.10 4.16
N LEU A 473 -8.98 -8.99 3.32
CA LEU A 473 -8.62 -10.42 3.33
C LEU A 473 -7.31 -10.70 2.55
N PRO A 474 -6.27 -11.30 3.16
CA PRO A 474 -4.91 -11.42 2.60
C PRO A 474 -4.75 -12.25 1.31
N GLY A 475 -5.81 -12.81 0.73
CA GLY A 475 -5.80 -13.46 -0.59
C GLY A 475 -7.13 -13.35 -1.36
N GLY A 476 -8.07 -12.53 -0.88
CA GLY A 476 -9.46 -12.60 -1.33
C GLY A 476 -10.13 -13.92 -0.93
N ILE A 477 -11.40 -14.07 -1.30
CA ILE A 477 -12.16 -15.32 -1.10
C ILE A 477 -11.99 -16.26 -2.29
N LEU A 478 -11.80 -15.69 -3.46
CA LEU A 478 -11.73 -16.35 -4.74
C LEU A 478 -10.30 -16.28 -5.29
N LEU A 479 -9.81 -17.42 -5.78
CA LEU A 479 -8.51 -17.54 -6.44
C LEU A 479 -8.74 -17.87 -7.91
N TYR A 480 -7.96 -17.26 -8.79
CA TYR A 480 -7.94 -17.66 -10.21
C TYR A 480 -6.82 -18.67 -10.43
N ASP A 481 -7.17 -19.94 -10.59
CA ASP A 481 -6.22 -20.99 -10.90
C ASP A 481 -5.89 -20.96 -12.40
N THR A 482 -4.70 -20.44 -12.71
CA THR A 482 -4.20 -20.34 -14.08
C THR A 482 -3.97 -21.69 -14.76
N SER A 483 -3.83 -22.79 -14.01
CA SER A 483 -3.56 -24.12 -14.58
C SER A 483 -4.81 -24.75 -15.19
N ILE A 484 -5.97 -24.49 -14.59
CA ILE A 484 -7.28 -25.01 -15.03
C ILE A 484 -8.18 -23.91 -15.59
N GLU A 485 -7.68 -22.67 -15.64
CA GLU A 485 -8.39 -21.46 -16.07
C GLU A 485 -9.75 -21.26 -15.37
N GLN A 486 -9.84 -21.64 -14.09
CA GLN A 486 -11.07 -21.57 -13.30
C GLN A 486 -10.92 -20.71 -12.05
N ILE A 487 -12.05 -20.16 -11.61
CA ILE A 487 -12.13 -19.48 -10.31
C ILE A 487 -12.49 -20.53 -9.27
N VAL A 488 -11.66 -20.64 -8.25
CA VAL A 488 -11.85 -21.56 -7.14
C VAL A 488 -12.05 -20.78 -5.85
N VAL A 489 -12.87 -21.32 -4.95
CA VAL A 489 -13.03 -20.79 -3.60
C VAL A 489 -12.06 -21.53 -2.69
N SER A 490 -11.24 -20.80 -1.94
CA SER A 490 -10.37 -21.45 -0.97
C SER A 490 -11.21 -22.18 0.09
N GLN A 491 -10.76 -23.37 0.49
CA GLN A 491 -11.49 -24.22 1.45
C GLN A 491 -11.80 -23.47 2.75
N SER A 492 -10.89 -22.62 3.22
CA SER A 492 -11.06 -21.81 4.42
C SER A 492 -12.22 -20.81 4.31
N TYR A 493 -12.57 -20.37 3.11
CA TYR A 493 -13.63 -19.39 2.87
C TYR A 493 -14.91 -19.99 2.27
N LYS A 494 -15.00 -21.33 2.17
CA LYS A 494 -16.14 -22.00 1.52
C LYS A 494 -17.48 -21.64 2.17
N GLU A 495 -17.56 -21.70 3.50
CA GLU A 495 -18.80 -21.42 4.24
C GLU A 495 -19.19 -19.94 4.13
N ILE A 496 -18.21 -19.06 4.25
CA ILE A 496 -18.35 -17.62 4.04
C ILE A 496 -18.92 -17.32 2.65
N PHE A 497 -18.30 -17.87 1.60
CA PHE A 497 -18.75 -17.67 0.23
C PHE A 497 -20.15 -18.23 0.02
N SER A 498 -20.47 -19.37 0.65
CA SER A 498 -21.81 -19.96 0.60
C SER A 498 -22.88 -19.05 1.20
N VAL A 499 -22.59 -18.37 2.31
CA VAL A 499 -23.50 -17.37 2.90
C VAL A 499 -23.67 -16.16 1.98
N ILE A 500 -22.59 -15.66 1.39
CA ILE A 500 -22.66 -14.54 0.43
C ILE A 500 -23.54 -14.94 -0.75
N VAL A 501 -23.30 -16.11 -1.35
CA VAL A 501 -24.08 -16.62 -2.49
C VAL A 501 -25.55 -16.84 -2.12
N LYS A 502 -25.82 -17.43 -0.95
CA LYS A 502 -27.18 -17.66 -0.47
C LYS A 502 -27.96 -16.34 -0.39
N ASN A 503 -27.42 -15.35 0.31
CA ASN A 503 -28.07 -14.05 0.48
C ASN A 503 -28.20 -13.29 -0.85
N LEU A 504 -27.25 -13.45 -1.77
CA LEU A 504 -27.36 -12.88 -3.12
C LEU A 504 -28.45 -13.56 -3.95
N ARG A 505 -28.66 -14.87 -3.82
CA ARG A 505 -29.64 -15.63 -4.61
C ARG A 505 -31.07 -15.52 -4.08
N GLU A 506 -31.25 -15.39 -2.77
CA GLU A 506 -32.58 -15.34 -2.14
C GLU A 506 -33.45 -14.22 -2.73
N ASP A 507 -32.83 -13.14 -3.24
CA ASP A 507 -33.55 -11.99 -3.78
C ASP A 507 -33.27 -11.68 -5.28
N ALA A 508 -32.32 -12.36 -5.94
CA ALA A 508 -31.84 -11.98 -7.27
C ALA A 508 -32.20 -12.92 -8.43
N THR A 509 -32.54 -12.35 -9.58
CA THR A 509 -32.55 -13.07 -10.87
C THR A 509 -31.14 -13.20 -11.47
N MET A 510 -30.97 -14.07 -12.48
CA MET A 510 -29.74 -14.16 -13.28
C MET A 510 -29.28 -12.80 -13.82
N GLU A 511 -30.23 -12.06 -14.39
CA GLU A 511 -29.99 -10.75 -15.01
C GLU A 511 -29.60 -9.69 -13.96
N SER A 512 -30.10 -9.86 -12.75
CA SER A 512 -29.82 -9.04 -11.58
C SER A 512 -28.39 -9.23 -11.06
N ILE A 513 -27.93 -10.48 -10.88
CA ILE A 513 -26.53 -10.76 -10.49
C ILE A 513 -25.56 -10.34 -11.59
N ALA A 514 -25.92 -10.57 -12.86
CA ALA A 514 -25.12 -10.11 -13.99
C ALA A 514 -24.98 -8.58 -14.03
N ARG A 515 -26.04 -7.84 -13.70
CA ARG A 515 -25.99 -6.37 -13.55
C ARG A 515 -25.15 -5.92 -12.36
N MET A 516 -25.20 -6.64 -11.24
CA MET A 516 -24.36 -6.36 -10.06
C MET A 516 -22.87 -6.45 -10.39
N LEU A 517 -22.50 -7.46 -11.20
CA LEU A 517 -21.14 -7.72 -11.62
C LEU A 517 -20.79 -7.06 -12.97
N ASP A 518 -21.70 -6.24 -13.51
CA ASP A 518 -21.45 -5.50 -14.73
C ASP A 518 -20.38 -4.44 -14.49
N ILE A 519 -19.43 -4.40 -15.40
CA ILE A 519 -18.23 -3.60 -15.29
C ILE A 519 -18.49 -2.15 -15.65
N ASP A 520 -19.46 -1.92 -16.52
CA ASP A 520 -19.78 -0.59 -17.00
C ASP A 520 -20.58 0.21 -15.93
N SER A 521 -21.01 -0.42 -14.83
CA SER A 521 -21.84 0.17 -13.74
C SER A 521 -21.18 0.20 -12.35
N GLY A 522 -19.90 -0.16 -12.21
CA GLY A 522 -19.18 -0.14 -10.93
C GLY A 522 -19.15 -1.46 -10.16
N GLY A 523 -19.58 -2.58 -10.77
CA GLY A 523 -19.41 -3.95 -10.23
C GLY A 523 -17.95 -4.42 -10.13
N GLN A 524 -17.02 -3.67 -10.73
CA GLN A 524 -15.58 -3.91 -10.64
C GLN A 524 -15.09 -4.02 -9.18
N ILE A 525 -15.59 -3.16 -8.29
CA ILE A 525 -15.17 -3.12 -6.88
C ILE A 525 -15.48 -4.44 -6.19
N MET A 526 -16.68 -4.98 -6.36
CA MET A 526 -17.06 -6.25 -5.74
C MET A 526 -16.24 -7.42 -6.29
N ILE A 527 -16.02 -7.46 -7.61
CA ILE A 527 -15.18 -8.47 -8.26
C ILE A 527 -13.75 -8.44 -7.71
N GLN A 528 -13.20 -7.23 -7.56
CA GLN A 528 -11.84 -7.01 -7.06
C GLN A 528 -11.72 -7.26 -5.56
N SER A 529 -12.79 -7.03 -4.79
CA SER A 529 -12.88 -7.45 -3.39
C SER A 529 -12.94 -8.97 -3.23
N LEU A 530 -13.53 -9.69 -4.18
CA LEU A 530 -13.64 -11.15 -4.13
C LEU A 530 -12.35 -11.85 -4.60
N ILE A 531 -11.67 -11.33 -5.63
CA ILE A 531 -10.44 -11.90 -6.21
C ILE A 531 -9.28 -10.90 -6.09
N ARG A 532 -8.27 -11.24 -5.27
CA ARG A 532 -7.14 -10.35 -5.01
C ARG A 532 -5.94 -10.57 -5.94
N ASP A 533 -5.56 -11.82 -6.17
CA ASP A 533 -4.33 -12.16 -6.92
C ASP A 533 -4.60 -12.51 -8.38
N TYR A 534 -5.35 -11.65 -9.05
CA TYR A 534 -5.70 -11.84 -10.45
C TYR A 534 -4.63 -11.28 -11.39
N ASN A 535 -3.97 -12.17 -12.16
CA ASN A 535 -3.03 -11.76 -13.20
C ASN A 535 -3.78 -11.17 -14.42
N ARG A 536 -3.80 -9.84 -14.54
CA ARG A 536 -4.49 -9.08 -15.60
C ARG A 536 -4.14 -9.49 -17.03
N ASN A 537 -3.01 -10.16 -17.23
CA ASN A 537 -2.61 -10.64 -18.56
C ASN A 537 -3.41 -11.87 -19.04
N SER A 538 -4.18 -12.53 -18.18
CA SER A 538 -4.85 -13.81 -18.50
C SER A 538 -6.30 -13.69 -19.02
N LEU A 539 -7.05 -12.70 -18.54
CA LEU A 539 -8.46 -12.44 -18.78
C LEU A 539 -8.78 -10.92 -18.66
N SER A 540 -9.74 -10.45 -19.44
CA SER A 540 -10.36 -9.15 -19.19
C SER A 540 -11.21 -9.20 -17.92
N MET A 541 -11.43 -8.05 -17.28
CA MET A 541 -12.38 -7.94 -16.17
C MET A 541 -13.76 -8.50 -16.56
N LYS A 542 -14.22 -8.31 -17.80
CA LYS A 542 -15.52 -8.82 -18.29
C LYS A 542 -15.58 -10.34 -18.27
N GLN A 543 -14.49 -11.01 -18.65
CA GLN A 543 -14.39 -12.47 -18.56
C GLN A 543 -14.32 -12.94 -17.10
N LEU A 544 -13.63 -12.21 -16.24
CA LEU A 544 -13.56 -12.52 -14.81
C LEU A 544 -14.94 -12.41 -14.15
N ALA A 545 -15.66 -11.32 -14.41
CA ALA A 545 -17.04 -11.10 -13.97
C ALA A 545 -17.95 -12.26 -14.39
N ALA A 546 -17.90 -12.66 -15.67
CA ALA A 546 -18.69 -13.75 -16.20
C ALA A 546 -18.38 -15.09 -15.52
N LYS A 547 -17.10 -15.38 -15.25
CA LYS A 547 -16.69 -16.59 -14.53
C LYS A 547 -17.16 -16.57 -13.06
N ILE A 548 -17.11 -15.42 -12.39
CA ILE A 548 -17.64 -15.28 -11.02
C ILE A 548 -19.16 -15.47 -11.02
N CYS A 549 -19.89 -14.84 -11.95
CA CYS A 549 -21.32 -15.06 -12.12
C CYS A 549 -21.60 -16.57 -12.26
N GLN A 550 -20.89 -17.24 -13.17
CA GLN A 550 -21.08 -18.67 -13.40
C GLN A 550 -20.80 -19.50 -12.14
N LEU A 551 -19.73 -19.17 -11.40
CA LEU A 551 -19.43 -19.80 -10.11
C LEU A 551 -20.58 -19.60 -9.11
N ILE A 552 -21.04 -18.35 -8.94
CA ILE A 552 -22.15 -17.97 -8.06
C ILE A 552 -23.44 -18.68 -8.46
N MET A 553 -23.68 -18.98 -9.74
CA MET A 553 -24.89 -19.67 -10.23
C MET A 553 -24.82 -21.19 -10.09
N ASN A 554 -23.63 -21.76 -10.22
CA ASN A 554 -23.42 -23.20 -10.11
C ASN A 554 -23.00 -23.63 -8.70
N TRP A 555 -22.92 -22.68 -7.76
CA TRP A 555 -22.62 -22.97 -6.37
C TRP A 555 -23.76 -23.75 -5.72
N ASP A 556 -23.61 -25.07 -5.63
CA ASP A 556 -24.49 -25.91 -4.82
C ASP A 556 -23.78 -26.17 -3.48
N CYS A 557 -24.43 -25.73 -2.39
CA CYS A 557 -23.90 -25.87 -1.03
C CYS A 557 -23.67 -27.35 -0.67
N ASP A 558 -24.45 -28.27 -1.25
CA ASP A 558 -24.44 -29.68 -0.87
C ASP A 558 -23.54 -30.57 -1.76
N GLN A 559 -23.19 -30.13 -2.98
CA GLN A 559 -22.46 -30.97 -3.96
C GLN A 559 -20.97 -30.63 -4.15
N HIS A 560 -20.53 -29.42 -3.80
CA HIS A 560 -19.14 -28.98 -4.01
C HIS A 560 -18.13 -29.46 -2.94
N VAL A 561 -18.37 -30.61 -2.31
CA VAL A 561 -17.35 -31.27 -1.46
C VAL A 561 -16.37 -32.09 -2.33
N MET A 562 -16.76 -32.46 -3.55
CA MET A 562 -16.02 -33.43 -4.38
C MET A 562 -15.17 -32.81 -5.51
N GLN A 563 -15.30 -31.51 -5.81
CA GLN A 563 -14.42 -30.78 -6.74
C GLN A 563 -13.33 -29.98 -6.02
N THR A 564 -12.97 -30.41 -4.81
CA THR A 564 -11.73 -29.97 -4.16
C THR A 564 -10.58 -30.32 -5.10
N VAL A 565 -9.81 -29.31 -5.50
CA VAL A 565 -8.48 -29.52 -6.10
C VAL A 565 -7.82 -30.60 -5.28
N ARG A 566 -7.48 -31.74 -5.92
CA ARG A 566 -6.81 -32.86 -5.27
C ARG A 566 -5.66 -32.30 -4.46
N THR A 567 -5.83 -32.25 -3.15
CA THR A 567 -4.79 -31.85 -2.23
C THR A 567 -3.73 -32.95 -2.35
N SER A 568 -2.61 -32.63 -2.99
CA SER A 568 -1.36 -33.14 -2.47
C SER A 568 -1.33 -32.67 -1.02
N SER A 569 -1.52 -33.63 -0.11
CA SER A 569 -1.22 -33.46 1.31
C SER A 569 0.08 -32.66 1.45
N GLU A 570 0.08 -31.66 2.33
CA GLU A 570 1.24 -30.77 2.61
C GLU A 570 1.39 -29.55 1.70
N LEU A 571 0.28 -28.87 1.38
CA LEU A 571 0.33 -27.42 1.35
C LEU A 571 -0.26 -26.92 2.66
N ASP A 572 0.54 -27.00 3.73
CA ASP A 572 0.54 -25.94 4.74
C ASP A 572 0.45 -24.63 3.98
N PHE A 573 -0.38 -23.68 4.44
CA PHE A 573 -0.51 -22.35 3.88
C PHE A 573 0.87 -21.83 3.43
N ILE A 574 1.21 -22.02 2.15
CA ILE A 574 2.43 -21.45 1.58
C ILE A 574 1.99 -20.03 1.28
N PRO A 575 2.45 -19.02 2.04
CA PRO A 575 2.32 -17.66 1.55
C PRO A 575 3.04 -17.67 0.21
N LEU A 576 2.29 -17.55 -0.89
CA LEU A 576 2.87 -17.47 -2.22
C LEU A 576 3.96 -16.40 -2.14
N PRO A 577 5.22 -16.72 -2.51
CA PRO A 577 6.31 -15.78 -2.39
C PRO A 577 5.90 -14.52 -3.13
N TYR A 578 5.93 -13.39 -2.41
CA TYR A 578 5.79 -12.08 -3.01
C TYR A 578 6.73 -12.03 -4.20
N LYS A 579 6.18 -11.91 -5.42
CA LYS A 579 6.97 -11.42 -6.55
C LYS A 579 7.39 -10.00 -6.17
N THR A 580 8.53 -9.88 -5.51
CA THR A 580 9.37 -8.71 -5.68
C THR A 580 9.66 -8.70 -7.17
N THR A 581 9.05 -7.74 -7.86
CA THR A 581 9.50 -7.37 -9.19
C THR A 581 11.03 -7.22 -9.10
N PRO A 582 11.83 -7.90 -9.94
CA PRO A 582 13.25 -7.64 -9.96
C PRO A 582 13.42 -6.14 -10.24
N ARG A 583 14.14 -5.43 -9.38
CA ARG A 583 14.62 -4.09 -9.71
C ARG A 583 15.53 -4.24 -10.92
N ILE A 584 15.16 -3.60 -12.04
CA ILE A 584 16.11 -3.18 -13.08
C ILE A 584 16.55 -1.79 -12.67
#